data_AF-A0A7W8JJ95-F1
#
_entry.id   AF-A0A7W8JJ95-F1
#
_cell.length_a   1.000
_cell.length_b   1.000
_cell.length_c   1.000
_cell.angle_alpha   90.00
_cell.angle_beta   90.00
_cell.angle_gamma   90.00
#
_symmetry.space_group_name_H-M   'P 1'
#
loop_
_entity.id
_entity.type
_entity.pdbx_description
1 polymer ?
#
loop_
_entity_poly.entity_id
_entity_poly.type
_entity_poly.pdbx_seq_one_letter_code
_entity_poly.pdbx_strand_id
1 'polypeptide(L)'
;MKLVAAFVMLLLCASSTSRAQSLDQVDQLAHAHKALDLLNQLQAISDEQAHATEFSCLKAFGNEAFCKCLSSNLPMRISFADYISIVTQSKEQNGYDELSDDVRKAYDMVPAVREQCVSRVSGAP
;
A
#
# COMPACT_ATOMS: atom_id res chain seq x y z
N MET A 1 -62.31 -4.82 -29.11
CA MET A 1 -60.92 -4.89 -29.61
C MET A 1 -60.01 -3.74 -29.13
N LYS A 2 -60.50 -2.55 -28.75
CA LYS A 2 -59.66 -1.43 -28.29
C LYS A 2 -59.09 -1.58 -26.86
N LEU A 3 -59.74 -2.36 -25.99
CA LEU A 3 -59.31 -2.60 -24.60
C LEU A 3 -58.13 -3.59 -24.46
N VAL A 4 -57.96 -4.52 -25.40
CA VAL A 4 -56.87 -5.51 -25.37
C VAL A 4 -55.53 -4.87 -25.74
N ALA A 5 -55.54 -3.90 -26.66
CA ALA A 5 -54.34 -3.19 -27.11
C ALA A 5 -53.72 -2.32 -25.98
N ALA A 6 -54.54 -1.73 -25.12
CA ALA A 6 -54.06 -0.92 -24.00
C ALA A 6 -53.37 -1.76 -22.92
N PHE A 7 -53.82 -3.00 -22.70
CA PHE A 7 -53.25 -3.88 -21.68
C PHE A 7 -51.90 -4.47 -22.10
N VAL A 8 -51.72 -4.75 -23.39
CA VAL A 8 -50.43 -5.23 -23.94
C VAL A 8 -49.37 -4.12 -23.88
N MET A 9 -49.75 -2.87 -24.11
CA MET A 9 -48.80 -1.74 -24.11
C MET A 9 -48.30 -1.37 -22.70
N LEU A 10 -49.11 -1.58 -21.66
CA LEU A 10 -48.70 -1.38 -20.26
C LEU A 10 -47.72 -2.46 -19.76
N LEU A 11 -47.78 -3.68 -20.28
CA LEU A 11 -46.88 -4.78 -19.90
C LEU A 11 -45.46 -4.63 -20.52
N LEU A 12 -45.33 -3.96 -21.67
CA LEU A 12 -44.04 -3.76 -22.36
C LEU A 12 -43.17 -2.65 -21.74
N CYS A 13 -43.76 -1.70 -21.01
CA CYS A 13 -43.00 -0.61 -20.36
C CYS A 13 -42.40 -1.01 -19.01
N ALA A 14 -42.87 -2.09 -18.37
CA ALA A 14 -42.37 -2.52 -17.06
C ALA A 14 -41.01 -3.24 -17.13
N SER A 15 -40.58 -3.69 -18.32
CA SER A 15 -39.34 -4.46 -18.51
C SER A 15 -38.09 -3.60 -18.69
N SER A 16 -38.24 -2.29 -18.92
CA SER A 16 -37.14 -1.40 -19.31
C SER A 16 -36.36 -0.84 -18.11
N THR A 17 -37.02 -0.64 -16.97
CA THR A 17 -36.43 -0.02 -15.76
C THR A 17 -35.45 -0.96 -15.04
N SER A 18 -35.69 -2.28 -15.07
CA SER A 18 -34.87 -3.26 -14.35
C SER A 18 -33.46 -3.44 -14.94
N ARG A 19 -33.25 -3.13 -16.23
CA ARG A 19 -31.93 -3.26 -16.90
C ARG A 19 -30.96 -2.16 -16.48
N ALA A 20 -31.44 -0.92 -16.28
CA ALA A 20 -30.58 0.20 -15.91
C ALA A 20 -29.98 0.01 -14.50
N GLN A 21 -30.75 -0.49 -13.54
CA GLN A 21 -30.24 -0.82 -12.19
C GLN A 21 -29.22 -1.97 -12.22
N SER A 22 -29.38 -2.95 -13.12
CA SER A 22 -28.41 -4.06 -13.23
C SER A 22 -27.06 -3.63 -13.80
N LEU A 23 -27.01 -2.61 -14.67
CA LEU A 23 -25.75 -2.13 -15.26
C LEU A 23 -24.92 -1.33 -14.25
N ASP A 24 -25.55 -0.48 -13.46
CA ASP A 24 -24.89 0.29 -12.40
C ASP A 24 -24.31 -0.62 -11.30
N GLN A 25 -25.02 -1.69 -10.93
CA GLN A 25 -24.52 -2.69 -9.98
C GLN A 25 -23.31 -3.48 -10.50
N VAL A 26 -23.31 -3.81 -11.80
CA VAL A 26 -22.17 -4.50 -12.44
C VAL A 26 -20.95 -3.59 -12.50
N ASP A 27 -21.15 -2.30 -12.77
CA ASP A 27 -20.06 -1.31 -12.83
C ASP A 27 -19.44 -1.07 -11.43
N GLN A 28 -20.26 -0.93 -10.39
CA GLN A 28 -19.79 -0.83 -9.01
C GLN A 28 -19.01 -2.07 -8.56
N LEU A 29 -19.48 -3.27 -8.94
CA LEU A 29 -18.77 -4.52 -8.64
C LEU A 29 -17.42 -4.59 -9.37
N ALA A 30 -17.37 -4.17 -10.65
CA ALA A 30 -16.14 -4.12 -11.42
C ALA A 30 -15.12 -3.15 -10.81
N HIS A 31 -15.56 -1.98 -10.35
CA HIS A 31 -14.72 -1.03 -9.63
C HIS A 31 -14.19 -1.58 -8.31
N ALA A 32 -15.03 -2.26 -7.52
CA ALA A 32 -14.63 -2.91 -6.29
C ALA A 32 -13.58 -4.01 -6.53
N HIS A 33 -13.79 -4.86 -7.54
CA HIS A 33 -12.81 -5.88 -7.93
C HIS A 33 -11.47 -5.26 -8.33
N LYS A 34 -11.49 -4.21 -9.17
CA LYS A 34 -10.27 -3.53 -9.57
C LYS A 34 -9.52 -2.90 -8.39
N ALA A 35 -10.25 -2.34 -7.42
CA ALA A 35 -9.65 -1.80 -6.21
C ALA A 35 -9.00 -2.91 -5.35
N LEU A 36 -9.66 -4.05 -5.19
CA LEU A 36 -9.11 -5.21 -4.49
C LEU A 36 -7.85 -5.76 -5.18
N ASP A 37 -7.86 -5.85 -6.51
CA ASP A 37 -6.69 -6.28 -7.29
C ASP A 37 -5.50 -5.34 -7.09
N LEU A 38 -5.74 -4.02 -7.06
CA LEU A 38 -4.70 -3.03 -6.79
C LEU A 38 -4.13 -3.18 -5.36
N LEU A 39 -5.00 -3.40 -4.36
CA LEU A 39 -4.56 -3.64 -2.99
C LEU A 39 -3.72 -4.90 -2.86
N ASN A 40 -4.11 -5.99 -3.52
CA ASN A 40 -3.34 -7.24 -3.55
C ASN A 40 -1.97 -7.05 -4.19
N GLN A 41 -1.88 -6.26 -5.28
CA GLN A 41 -0.60 -5.94 -5.91
C GLN A 41 0.29 -5.08 -5.01
N LEU A 42 -0.29 -4.08 -4.33
CA LEU A 42 0.45 -3.25 -3.38
C LEU A 42 0.96 -4.07 -2.19
N GLN A 43 0.14 -5.01 -1.68
CA GLN A 43 0.55 -5.92 -0.62
C GLN A 43 1.71 -6.79 -1.06
N ALA A 44 1.66 -7.39 -2.26
CA ALA A 44 2.74 -8.21 -2.78
C ALA A 44 4.07 -7.44 -2.91
N ILE A 45 4.02 -6.19 -3.42
CA ILE A 45 5.20 -5.33 -3.52
C ILE A 45 5.75 -4.99 -2.12
N SER A 46 4.86 -4.68 -1.18
CA SER A 46 5.24 -4.39 0.21
C SER A 46 5.92 -5.59 0.88
N ASP A 47 5.37 -6.79 0.69
CA ASP A 47 5.90 -8.03 1.26
C ASP A 47 7.26 -8.38 0.65
N GLU A 48 7.41 -8.25 -0.67
CA GLU A 48 8.69 -8.47 -1.35
C GLU A 48 9.77 -7.52 -0.81
N GLN A 49 9.46 -6.24 -0.65
CA GLN A 49 10.38 -5.27 -0.08
C GLN A 49 10.73 -5.57 1.39
N ALA A 50 9.73 -5.92 2.21
CA ALA A 50 9.96 -6.28 3.60
C ALA A 50 10.90 -7.49 3.70
N HIS A 51 10.67 -8.53 2.89
CA HIS A 51 11.55 -9.70 2.83
C HIS A 51 12.97 -9.36 2.38
N ALA A 52 13.12 -8.54 1.33
CA ALA A 52 14.44 -8.11 0.86
C ALA A 52 15.19 -7.30 1.94
N THR A 53 14.47 -6.43 2.66
CA THR A 53 15.01 -5.61 3.75
C THR A 53 15.42 -6.48 4.94
N GLU A 54 14.56 -7.41 5.37
CA GLU A 54 14.85 -8.33 6.47
C GLU A 54 16.07 -9.18 6.16
N PHE A 55 16.14 -9.77 4.96
CA PHE A 55 17.28 -10.58 4.54
C PHE A 55 18.60 -9.78 4.54
N SER A 56 18.60 -8.58 3.96
CA SER A 56 19.78 -7.72 3.92
C SER A 56 20.22 -7.28 5.31
N CYS A 57 19.26 -6.95 6.17
CA CYS A 57 19.49 -6.60 7.56
C CYS A 57 20.09 -7.77 8.35
N LEU A 58 19.52 -8.97 8.23
CA LEU A 58 20.02 -10.16 8.90
C LEU A 58 21.46 -10.47 8.47
N LYS A 59 21.76 -10.32 7.19
CA LYS A 59 23.12 -10.49 6.67
C LYS A 59 24.10 -9.46 7.25
N ALA A 60 23.67 -8.23 7.46
CA ALA A 60 24.50 -7.14 7.97
C ALA A 60 24.70 -7.18 9.50
N PHE A 61 23.64 -7.48 10.25
CA PHE A 61 23.61 -7.30 11.71
C PHE A 61 23.37 -8.58 12.50
N GLY A 62 22.81 -9.63 11.89
CA GLY A 62 22.57 -10.93 12.55
C GLY A 62 21.54 -10.91 13.69
N ASN A 63 20.76 -9.84 13.84
CA ASN A 63 19.75 -9.71 14.90
C ASN A 63 18.34 -9.82 14.34
N GLU A 64 17.68 -10.95 14.56
CA GLU A 64 16.34 -11.25 14.03
C GLU A 64 15.27 -10.30 14.54
N ALA A 65 15.24 -10.03 15.85
CA ALA A 65 14.23 -9.16 16.45
C ALA A 65 14.31 -7.72 15.92
N PHE A 66 15.54 -7.19 15.79
CA PHE A 66 15.79 -5.88 15.19
C PHE A 66 15.41 -5.88 13.71
N CYS A 67 15.85 -6.87 12.94
CA CYS A 67 15.64 -6.90 11.49
C CYS A 67 14.17 -7.09 11.10
N LYS A 68 13.43 -7.90 11.85
CA LYS A 68 11.97 -8.03 11.68
C LYS A 68 11.23 -6.75 12.03
N CYS A 69 11.68 -6.03 13.06
CA CYS A 69 11.14 -4.71 13.36
C CYS A 69 11.40 -3.73 12.21
N LEU A 70 12.65 -3.68 11.73
CA LEU A 70 13.05 -2.74 10.69
C LEU A 70 12.28 -3.01 9.39
N SER A 71 12.23 -4.25 8.92
CA SER A 71 11.51 -4.61 7.68
C SER A 71 10.01 -4.29 7.71
N SER A 72 9.39 -4.34 8.90
CA SER A 72 7.96 -4.08 9.07
C SER A 72 7.61 -2.60 9.21
N ASN A 73 8.57 -1.74 9.55
CA ASN A 73 8.31 -0.33 9.88
C ASN A 73 9.03 0.65 8.95
N LEU A 74 10.00 0.19 8.16
CA LEU A 74 10.70 1.04 7.21
C LEU A 74 9.73 1.48 6.10
N PRO A 75 9.70 2.78 5.72
CA PRO A 75 8.80 3.23 4.66
C PRO A 75 9.10 2.53 3.33
N MET A 76 8.07 2.20 2.55
CA MET A 76 8.19 1.50 1.26
C MET A 76 9.09 2.23 0.25
N ARG A 77 9.34 3.53 0.41
CA ARG A 77 10.27 4.30 -0.44
C ARG A 77 11.75 4.13 -0.05
N ILE A 78 12.04 3.49 1.07
CA ILE A 78 13.39 3.38 1.64
C ILE A 78 13.83 1.91 1.56
N SER A 79 14.88 1.66 0.78
CA SER A 79 15.55 0.35 0.76
C SER A 79 16.45 0.17 1.98
N PHE A 80 16.94 -1.05 2.20
CA PHE A 80 17.93 -1.28 3.25
C PHE A 80 19.24 -0.50 3.02
N ALA A 81 19.65 -0.31 1.75
CA ALA A 81 20.84 0.49 1.43
C ALA A 81 20.62 1.97 1.78
N ASP A 82 19.44 2.50 1.46
CA ASP A 82 19.06 3.86 1.85
C ASP A 82 19.05 4.01 3.37
N TYR A 83 18.47 3.04 4.08
CA TYR A 83 18.51 3.01 5.55
C TYR A 83 19.95 3.15 6.08
N ILE A 84 20.90 2.36 5.56
CA ILE A 84 22.31 2.46 5.97
C ILE A 84 22.87 3.85 5.67
N SER A 85 22.62 4.39 4.47
CA SER A 85 23.10 5.74 4.10
C SER A 85 22.55 6.81 5.03
N ILE A 86 21.25 6.75 5.33
CA ILE A 86 20.55 7.71 6.18
C ILE A 86 21.10 7.72 7.61
N VAL A 87 21.39 6.54 8.17
CA VAL A 87 21.83 6.42 9.57
C VAL A 87 23.34 6.60 9.75
N THR A 88 24.12 6.63 8.67
CA THR A 88 25.59 6.74 8.71
C THR A 88 26.15 8.01 8.09
N GLN A 89 25.38 8.72 7.28
CA GLN A 89 25.81 9.93 6.57
C GLN A 89 24.97 11.15 6.95
N SER A 90 25.48 12.34 6.69
CA SER A 90 24.73 13.59 6.87
C SER A 90 23.65 13.77 5.79
N LYS A 91 22.70 14.68 6.03
CA LYS A 91 21.67 15.02 5.05
C LYS A 91 22.27 15.58 3.75
N GLU A 92 23.34 16.37 3.86
CA GLU A 92 24.05 16.95 2.72
C GLU A 92 24.72 15.86 1.88
N GLN A 93 25.35 14.87 2.52
CA GLN A 93 25.98 13.74 1.82
C GLN A 93 24.96 12.86 1.08
N ASN A 94 23.74 12.76 1.60
CA ASN A 94 22.64 12.04 0.97
C ASN A 94 21.85 12.88 -0.05
N GLY A 95 22.27 14.13 -0.35
CA GLY A 95 21.57 14.99 -1.31
C GLY A 95 20.15 15.35 -0.90
N TYR A 96 19.89 15.48 0.42
CA TYR A 96 18.55 15.63 0.98
C TYR A 96 17.72 16.78 0.36
N ASP A 97 18.38 17.89 0.00
CA ASP A 97 17.72 19.06 -0.58
C ASP A 97 17.23 18.84 -2.03
N GLU A 98 17.78 17.84 -2.72
CA GLU A 98 17.38 17.46 -4.09
C GLU A 98 16.24 16.44 -4.11
N LEU A 99 15.89 15.87 -2.96
CA LEU A 99 14.82 14.90 -2.83
C LEU A 99 13.44 15.58 -2.95
N SER A 100 12.51 14.87 -3.60
CA SER A 100 11.10 15.26 -3.63
C SER A 100 10.47 15.22 -2.23
N ASP A 101 9.41 15.99 -2.03
CA ASP A 101 8.73 16.14 -0.73
C ASP A 101 8.28 14.80 -0.12
N ASP A 102 7.84 13.85 -0.93
CA ASP A 102 7.43 12.52 -0.50
C ASP A 102 8.62 11.68 -0.03
N VAL A 103 9.74 11.75 -0.73
CA VAL A 103 10.98 11.04 -0.37
C VAL A 103 11.61 11.65 0.88
N ARG A 104 11.62 12.99 1.03
CA ARG A 104 12.08 13.64 2.26
C ARG A 104 11.28 13.23 3.49
N LYS A 105 9.95 13.12 3.36
CA LYS A 105 9.09 12.61 4.45
C LYS A 105 9.47 11.19 4.84
N ALA A 106 9.68 10.30 3.87
CA ALA A 106 10.11 8.94 4.13
C ALA A 106 11.51 8.89 4.77
N TYR A 107 12.45 9.71 4.29
CA TYR A 107 13.79 9.88 4.84
C TYR A 107 13.73 10.28 6.32
N ASP A 108 12.97 11.32 6.65
CA ASP A 108 12.88 11.87 8.00
C ASP A 108 12.24 10.91 9.01
N MET A 109 11.50 9.91 8.56
CA MET A 109 10.93 8.86 9.42
C MET A 109 11.97 7.83 9.88
N VAL A 110 13.07 7.65 9.12
CA VAL A 110 14.04 6.58 9.37
C VAL A 110 14.67 6.62 10.76
N PRO A 111 15.11 7.78 11.30
CA PRO A 111 15.68 7.84 12.65
C PRO A 111 14.72 7.36 13.74
N ALA A 112 13.43 7.72 13.63
CA ALA A 112 12.42 7.30 14.61
C ALA A 112 12.16 5.78 14.54
N VAL A 113 12.09 5.23 13.33
CA VAL A 113 11.93 3.77 13.12
C VAL A 113 13.13 3.01 13.69
N ARG A 114 14.36 3.49 13.44
CA ARG A 114 15.57 2.90 14.00
C ARG A 114 15.47 2.82 15.53
N GLU A 115 15.11 3.92 16.17
CA GLU A 115 15.09 4.01 17.63
C GLU A 115 14.02 3.11 18.25
N GLN A 116 12.85 3.04 17.62
CA GLN A 116 11.82 2.07 17.95
C GLN A 116 12.32 0.61 17.85
N CYS A 117 13.14 0.29 16.86
CA CYS A 117 13.63 -1.07 16.66
C CYS A 117 14.84 -1.40 17.54
N VAL A 118 15.70 -0.42 17.82
CA VAL A 118 16.82 -0.57 18.76
C VAL A 118 16.29 -0.82 20.18
N SER A 119 15.25 -0.10 20.64
CA SER A 119 14.70 -0.28 21.99
C SER A 119 14.18 -1.69 22.24
N ARG A 120 13.63 -2.37 21.21
CA ARG A 120 13.17 -3.77 21.30
C ARG A 120 14.27 -4.78 21.60
N VAL A 121 15.53 -4.46 21.30
CA VAL A 121 16.66 -5.40 21.45
C VAL A 121 17.66 -4.96 22.51
N SER A 122 17.64 -3.68 22.90
CA SER A 122 18.59 -3.12 23.87
C SER A 122 18.08 -3.18 25.32
N GLY A 123 16.85 -3.64 25.56
CA GLY A 123 16.27 -3.73 26.90
C GLY A 123 16.09 -2.38 27.60
N ALA A 124 16.24 -1.27 26.85
CA ALA A 124 16.04 0.08 27.35
C ALA A 124 14.54 0.42 27.35
N PRO A 125 14.01 1.01 28.44
CA PRO A 125 12.60 1.40 28.54
C PRO A 125 12.21 2.50 27.56
#